data_AF-A0A919D6P1-F1
#
_entry.id   AF-A0A919D6P1-F1
#
_cell.length_a   1.000
_cell.length_b   1.000
_cell.length_c   1.000
_cell.angle_alpha   90.00
_cell.angle_beta   90.00
_cell.angle_gamma   90.00
#
_symmetry.space_group_name_H-M   'P 1'
#
loop_
_entity.id
_entity.type
_entity.pdbx_description
1 polymer ?
#
loop_
_entity_poly.entity_id
_entity_poly.type
_entity_poly.pdbx_seq_one_letter_code
_entity_poly.pdbx_strand_id
1 'polypeptide(L)'
;MPNPQNNPQQPPQDNPYQQPGYQQPNPYQQPGYQQYPQAGPYGQQQQWGQQQPPTVPVPQPPQGGGRAKLIAIVAAAAVVVAAGVTGYLVLGKKDDKNDQAGGKGGQHASQSPTSPPSPSASVTDDPRGTQTEKPTIPGWKVVVNPRWGVAYDVPADWEIQSPGLDIGFDLPKKKNGQMDNIIQSGTAKDQPKWCSSDDDKDGHTDDTPLAVVGSKGASGAKSTDEIAVNTPAWWVYGGYTQPDKKSISFDKKGTPFVTASGIKGSYGWARSSHTPRKGKCASDGKALTFGFQNSVNDYVSFNFYGAKGVKDEVPEATIMKILSSVRLHGDPTNQ
;
A
#
# COMPACT_ATOMS: atom_id res chain seq x y z
N MET A 1 -63.36 -18.81 27.14
CA MET A 1 -64.51 -17.87 27.07
C MET A 1 -64.77 -17.34 28.48
N PRO A 2 -65.33 -16.14 28.70
CA PRO A 2 -64.96 -14.81 28.20
C PRO A 2 -64.83 -13.78 29.35
N ASN A 3 -64.49 -12.54 28.95
CA ASN A 3 -64.49 -11.28 29.72
C ASN A 3 -65.76 -11.04 30.57
N PRO A 4 -65.72 -10.16 31.58
CA PRO A 4 -66.48 -8.91 31.39
C PRO A 4 -65.88 -7.68 32.11
N GLN A 5 -65.94 -6.50 31.48
CA GLN A 5 -66.74 -5.39 32.01
C GLN A 5 -66.74 -4.20 31.05
N ASN A 6 -67.92 -3.61 30.92
CA ASN A 6 -68.32 -2.57 29.98
C ASN A 6 -68.83 -1.35 30.76
N ASN A 7 -68.82 -0.20 30.05
CA ASN A 7 -69.47 1.11 30.30
C ASN A 7 -68.72 2.20 31.12
N PRO A 8 -68.99 3.52 30.92
CA PRO A 8 -69.78 4.22 29.87
C PRO A 8 -69.11 5.50 29.25
N GLN A 9 -69.83 6.08 28.27
CA GLN A 9 -69.58 7.25 27.39
C GLN A 9 -69.35 8.62 28.06
N GLN A 10 -68.66 9.54 27.36
CA GLN A 10 -69.05 10.97 27.20
C GLN A 10 -68.39 11.65 25.95
N PRO A 11 -68.99 12.73 25.40
CA PRO A 11 -68.91 13.15 23.98
C PRO A 11 -67.77 14.13 23.59
N PRO A 12 -67.52 14.36 22.27
CA PRO A 12 -66.46 15.24 21.78
C PRO A 12 -66.87 16.72 21.81
N GLN A 13 -65.94 17.57 22.24
CA GLN A 13 -66.07 19.03 22.27
C GLN A 13 -65.26 19.63 21.11
N ASP A 14 -65.94 20.36 20.23
CA ASP A 14 -65.38 21.07 19.08
C ASP A 14 -64.43 22.20 19.52
N ASN A 15 -63.26 22.32 18.87
CA ASN A 15 -62.33 23.44 19.05
C ASN A 15 -62.20 24.25 17.73
N PRO A 16 -62.57 25.55 17.71
CA PRO A 16 -62.85 26.30 16.48
C PRO A 16 -61.68 27.15 15.96
N TYR A 17 -60.51 26.55 15.75
CA TYR A 17 -59.38 27.24 15.09
C TYR A 17 -58.65 26.30 14.12
N GLN A 18 -59.11 26.28 12.86
CA GLN A 18 -58.28 25.89 11.73
C GLN A 18 -58.12 27.08 10.79
N GLN A 19 -56.88 27.58 10.68
CA GLN A 19 -56.44 28.35 9.52
C GLN A 19 -55.46 27.49 8.69
N PRO A 20 -55.61 27.44 7.36
CA PRO A 20 -54.68 26.77 6.48
C PRO A 20 -53.60 27.74 5.99
N GLY A 21 -52.32 27.42 6.21
CA GLY A 21 -51.23 28.06 5.46
C GLY A 21 -49.91 28.23 6.21
N TYR A 22 -48.86 27.64 5.63
CA TYR A 22 -47.43 27.89 5.84
C TYR A 22 -46.81 27.41 7.15
N GLN A 23 -46.29 26.17 7.12
CA GLN A 23 -45.18 25.79 8.01
C GLN A 23 -43.84 26.16 7.37
N GLN A 24 -43.11 27.05 8.04
CA GLN A 24 -41.67 27.23 7.87
C GLN A 24 -40.92 25.95 8.31
N PRO A 25 -39.81 25.57 7.65
CA PRO A 25 -38.99 24.45 8.10
C PRO A 25 -38.34 24.74 9.45
N ASN A 26 -38.54 23.82 10.39
CA ASN A 26 -37.97 23.78 11.73
C ASN A 26 -36.42 23.70 11.66
N PRO A 27 -35.65 24.64 12.24
CA PRO A 27 -34.18 24.70 12.11
C PRO A 27 -33.40 23.68 12.97
N TYR A 28 -34.09 22.71 13.59
CA TYR A 28 -33.46 21.60 14.32
C TYR A 28 -33.90 20.23 13.78
N GLN A 29 -33.68 20.00 12.48
CA GLN A 29 -33.52 18.64 11.97
C GLN A 29 -32.05 18.35 11.77
N GLN A 30 -31.49 17.51 12.64
CA GLN A 30 -30.18 16.90 12.39
C GLN A 30 -30.26 16.15 11.05
N PRO A 31 -29.33 16.41 10.11
CA PRO A 31 -29.18 15.58 8.94
C PRO A 31 -28.90 14.16 9.41
N GLY A 32 -29.80 13.24 9.05
CA GLY A 32 -29.58 11.81 9.24
C GLY A 32 -28.21 11.47 8.70
N TYR A 33 -27.41 10.81 9.54
CA TYR A 33 -26.14 10.24 9.14
C TYR A 33 -26.39 9.46 7.84
N GLN A 34 -25.91 10.01 6.73
CA GLN A 34 -25.65 9.22 5.56
C GLN A 34 -24.73 8.10 6.03
N GLN A 35 -25.17 6.86 5.79
CA GLN A 35 -24.32 5.69 5.83
C GLN A 35 -23.05 6.02 5.04
N TYR A 36 -21.98 6.32 5.76
CA TYR A 36 -20.63 6.26 5.24
C TYR A 36 -20.46 4.84 4.67
N PRO A 37 -19.88 4.66 3.48
CA PRO A 37 -19.45 3.35 3.06
C PRO A 37 -18.49 2.83 4.14
N GLN A 38 -18.96 1.79 4.83
CA GLN A 38 -18.24 1.05 5.85
C GLN A 38 -16.79 0.86 5.39
N ALA A 39 -15.84 1.27 6.23
CA ALA A 39 -14.45 0.88 6.10
C ALA A 39 -14.41 -0.63 5.84
N GLY A 40 -13.89 -1.02 4.67
CA GLY A 40 -13.97 -2.39 4.17
C GLY A 40 -13.46 -3.38 5.23
N PRO A 41 -14.10 -4.56 5.37
CA PRO A 41 -13.70 -5.54 6.36
C PRO A 41 -12.37 -6.16 5.95
N TYR A 42 -11.25 -5.54 6.35
CA TYR A 42 -9.94 -6.21 6.38
C TYR A 42 -9.95 -7.20 7.53
N GLY A 43 -10.67 -8.29 7.28
CA GLY A 43 -10.90 -9.38 8.21
C GLY A 43 -9.66 -10.20 8.47
N GLN A 44 -9.75 -10.99 9.53
CA GLN A 44 -8.78 -12.01 9.93
C GLN A 44 -8.18 -12.74 8.70
N GLN A 45 -6.88 -12.54 8.48
CA GLN A 45 -6.12 -13.42 7.58
C GLN A 45 -6.13 -14.81 8.20
N GLN A 46 -6.47 -15.83 7.40
CA GLN A 46 -6.35 -17.20 7.86
C GLN A 46 -4.88 -17.50 8.17
N GLN A 47 -4.63 -18.06 9.36
CA GLN A 47 -3.29 -18.48 9.78
C GLN A 47 -2.73 -19.53 8.81
N TRP A 48 -1.47 -19.36 8.42
CA TRP A 48 -0.81 -20.28 7.50
C TRP A 48 -0.57 -21.62 8.19
N GLY A 49 -1.02 -22.72 7.57
CA GLY A 49 -0.76 -24.08 8.06
C GLY A 49 -1.78 -24.66 9.06
N GLN A 50 -2.86 -23.95 9.41
CA GLN A 50 -3.99 -24.60 10.11
C GLN A 50 -4.81 -25.45 9.13
N GLN A 51 -4.87 -26.77 9.37
CA GLN A 51 -5.83 -27.64 8.70
C GLN A 51 -7.22 -27.34 9.25
N GLN A 52 -8.14 -26.85 8.41
CA GLN A 52 -9.54 -26.76 8.81
C GLN A 52 -10.11 -28.18 8.96
N PRO A 53 -10.85 -28.50 10.05
CA PRO A 53 -11.49 -29.79 10.18
C PRO A 53 -12.45 -30.03 9.01
N PRO A 54 -12.57 -31.28 8.51
CA PRO A 54 -13.45 -31.60 7.40
C PRO A 54 -14.91 -31.40 7.82
N THR A 55 -15.52 -30.33 7.34
CA THR A 55 -16.97 -30.15 7.43
C THR A 55 -17.60 -30.86 6.24
N VAL A 56 -18.30 -31.96 6.53
CA VAL A 56 -19.13 -32.72 5.58
C VAL A 56 -20.12 -31.80 4.85
N PRO A 57 -20.21 -31.82 3.50
CA PRO A 57 -21.21 -31.05 2.78
C PRO A 57 -22.61 -31.62 3.00
N VAL A 58 -23.56 -30.78 3.41
CA VAL A 58 -24.99 -31.10 3.34
C VAL A 58 -25.46 -30.80 1.90
N PRO A 59 -26.10 -31.74 1.18
CA PRO A 59 -26.57 -31.50 -0.18
C PRO A 59 -27.77 -30.55 -0.18
N GLN A 60 -27.73 -29.51 -1.02
CA GLN A 60 -28.91 -28.74 -1.41
C GLN A 60 -29.36 -29.15 -2.82
N PRO A 61 -30.68 -29.30 -3.06
CA PRO A 61 -31.21 -29.73 -4.35
C PRO A 61 -31.05 -28.64 -5.43
N PRO A 62 -30.93 -29.03 -6.71
CA PRO A 62 -30.65 -28.10 -7.80
C PRO A 62 -31.90 -27.32 -8.19
N GLN A 63 -31.80 -26.00 -8.22
CA GLN A 63 -32.80 -25.12 -8.81
C GLN A 63 -32.19 -24.48 -10.06
N GLY A 64 -32.68 -24.91 -11.22
CA GLY A 64 -32.17 -24.51 -12.54
C GLY A 64 -32.73 -23.19 -13.06
N GLY A 65 -32.14 -22.73 -14.18
CA GLY A 65 -32.85 -21.92 -15.18
C GLY A 65 -32.27 -20.54 -15.51
N GLY A 66 -31.35 -20.49 -16.49
CA GLY A 66 -31.38 -19.56 -17.64
C GLY A 66 -31.25 -18.03 -17.43
N ARG A 67 -30.14 -17.47 -17.93
CA ARG A 67 -30.05 -16.61 -19.14
C ARG A 67 -28.75 -15.79 -19.09
N ALA A 68 -27.89 -15.98 -20.10
CA ALA A 68 -26.72 -15.16 -20.33
C ALA A 68 -27.14 -13.71 -20.62
N LYS A 69 -26.59 -12.75 -19.88
CA LYS A 69 -26.54 -11.34 -20.27
C LYS A 69 -25.08 -10.99 -20.49
N LEU A 70 -24.68 -10.93 -21.77
CA LEU A 70 -23.48 -10.26 -22.23
C LEU A 70 -23.69 -8.74 -22.02
N ILE A 71 -22.87 -8.12 -21.19
CA ILE A 71 -22.73 -6.66 -21.14
C ILE A 71 -21.34 -6.36 -21.69
N ALA A 72 -21.31 -5.78 -22.89
CA ALA A 72 -20.10 -5.19 -23.46
C ALA A 72 -19.94 -3.79 -22.88
N ILE A 73 -18.81 -3.53 -22.23
CA ILE A 73 -18.41 -2.18 -21.79
C ILE A 73 -17.28 -1.73 -22.73
N VAL A 74 -17.59 -0.76 -23.59
CA VAL A 74 -16.60 -0.04 -24.37
C VAL A 74 -16.14 1.14 -23.52
N ALA A 75 -14.90 1.10 -23.05
CA ALA A 75 -14.25 2.23 -22.40
C ALA A 75 -13.23 2.85 -23.36
N ALA A 76 -13.57 4.00 -23.94
CA ALA A 76 -12.63 4.81 -24.71
C ALA A 76 -11.80 5.66 -23.74
N ALA A 77 -10.49 5.40 -23.67
CA ALA A 77 -9.55 6.24 -22.94
C ALA A 77 -8.77 7.11 -23.94
N ALA A 78 -8.96 8.43 -23.88
CA ALA A 78 -8.14 9.39 -24.59
C ALA A 78 -6.83 9.62 -23.80
N VAL A 79 -5.69 9.26 -24.38
CA VAL A 79 -4.37 9.51 -23.81
C VAL A 79 -3.81 10.79 -24.42
N VAL A 80 -3.58 11.80 -23.57
CA VAL A 80 -2.79 12.99 -23.93
C VAL A 80 -1.32 12.68 -23.64
N VAL A 81 -0.51 12.59 -24.69
CA VAL A 81 0.95 12.48 -24.57
C VAL A 81 1.54 13.89 -24.59
N ALA A 82 2.02 14.37 -23.45
CA ALA A 82 2.89 15.53 -23.38
C ALA A 82 4.36 15.05 -23.49
N ALA A 83 4.95 15.18 -24.67
CA ALA A 83 6.38 14.97 -24.88
C ALA A 83 7.15 16.26 -24.53
N GLY A 84 7.89 16.26 -23.43
CA GLY A 84 8.85 17.30 -23.11
C GLY A 84 10.21 16.99 -23.75
N VAL A 85 10.65 17.82 -24.69
CA VAL A 85 12.01 17.77 -25.25
C VAL A 85 12.86 18.77 -24.49
N THR A 86 13.81 18.31 -23.68
CA THR A 86 14.88 19.17 -23.15
C THR A 86 16.09 19.03 -24.08
N GLY A 87 16.23 19.98 -25.00
CA GLY A 87 17.39 20.13 -25.86
C GLY A 87 18.53 20.83 -25.11
N TYR A 88 19.64 20.11 -24.98
CA TYR A 88 20.95 20.58 -24.53
C TYR A 88 21.50 21.66 -25.48
N LEU A 89 21.62 22.91 -25.03
CA LEU A 89 22.35 23.96 -25.74
C LEU A 89 23.84 23.91 -25.37
N VAL A 90 24.64 23.27 -26.22
CA VAL A 90 26.06 23.55 -26.36
C VAL A 90 26.30 24.13 -27.75
N LEU A 91 26.63 25.42 -27.76
CA LEU A 91 27.29 26.20 -28.81
C LEU A 91 27.80 27.43 -28.03
N GLY A 92 29.08 27.60 -27.72
CA GLY A 92 30.21 27.42 -28.61
C GLY A 92 30.41 28.69 -29.43
N LYS A 93 30.78 29.81 -28.80
CA LYS A 93 31.39 30.95 -29.49
C LYS A 93 32.64 31.40 -28.74
N LYS A 94 33.77 31.18 -29.42
CA LYS A 94 35.06 31.84 -29.21
C LYS A 94 34.99 33.25 -29.82
N ASP A 95 35.81 34.13 -29.27
CA ASP A 95 36.55 35.28 -29.86
C ASP A 95 36.87 36.23 -28.69
N ASP A 96 38.01 36.89 -28.52
CA ASP A 96 39.42 36.73 -28.88
C ASP A 96 40.16 37.77 -27.98
N LYS A 97 41.37 37.46 -27.49
CA LYS A 97 42.51 38.32 -27.04
C LYS A 97 42.27 39.69 -26.34
N ASN A 98 42.94 40.00 -25.21
CA ASN A 98 44.36 40.39 -25.07
C ASN A 98 44.67 41.07 -23.69
N ASP A 99 45.78 40.65 -23.08
CA ASP A 99 46.85 41.36 -22.36
C ASP A 99 46.65 42.63 -21.47
N GLN A 100 47.09 42.46 -20.21
CA GLN A 100 48.03 43.24 -19.39
C GLN A 100 47.83 44.74 -18.99
N ALA A 101 47.89 44.93 -17.66
CA ALA A 101 48.82 45.76 -16.84
C ALA A 101 48.49 47.22 -16.40
N GLY A 102 48.66 47.42 -15.07
CA GLY A 102 48.95 48.70 -14.38
C GLY A 102 47.76 49.25 -13.57
N GLY A 103 47.81 49.67 -12.30
CA GLY A 103 48.86 49.80 -11.29
C GLY A 103 48.40 50.79 -10.19
N LYS A 104 48.80 50.51 -8.94
CA LYS A 104 48.95 51.39 -7.74
C LYS A 104 47.75 51.83 -6.87
N GLY A 105 47.98 51.64 -5.55
CA GLY A 105 47.39 52.36 -4.39
C GLY A 105 46.35 51.51 -3.66
N GLY A 106 46.49 51.02 -2.43
CA GLY A 106 47.33 51.41 -1.29
C GLY A 106 46.42 51.90 -0.16
N GLN A 107 46.01 51.02 0.77
CA GLN A 107 45.71 51.35 2.18
C GLN A 107 45.27 50.10 2.97
N HIS A 108 45.99 49.87 4.07
CA HIS A 108 45.64 48.94 5.15
C HIS A 108 44.37 49.40 5.86
N ALA A 109 43.41 48.48 6.03
CA ALA A 109 42.41 48.55 7.09
C ALA A 109 42.06 47.11 7.51
N SER A 110 42.49 46.72 8.71
CA SER A 110 41.97 45.53 9.41
C SER A 110 40.52 45.77 9.79
N GLN A 111 39.62 45.00 9.19
CA GLN A 111 38.29 44.70 9.72
C GLN A 111 37.95 43.25 9.37
N SER A 112 37.85 42.37 10.36
CA SER A 112 37.14 41.09 10.20
C SER A 112 35.64 41.39 10.03
N PRO A 113 34.95 40.77 9.06
CA PRO A 113 33.73 40.08 9.47
C PRO A 113 33.34 38.85 8.61
N THR A 114 32.47 38.06 9.25
CA THR A 114 31.37 37.25 8.70
C THR A 114 31.66 35.95 7.95
N SER A 115 31.19 34.87 8.60
CA SER A 115 30.92 33.54 8.07
C SER A 115 30.23 33.57 6.70
N PRO A 116 30.52 32.60 5.81
CA PRO A 116 29.88 32.51 4.50
C PRO A 116 28.36 32.34 4.63
N PRO A 117 27.56 32.88 3.70
CA PRO A 117 26.10 32.81 3.76
C PRO A 117 25.65 31.35 3.67
N SER A 118 24.84 30.96 4.65
CA SER A 118 24.03 29.75 4.58
C SER A 118 23.20 29.79 3.29
N PRO A 119 23.16 28.74 2.46
CA PRO A 119 22.25 28.71 1.34
C PRO A 119 20.83 28.74 1.89
N SER A 120 20.10 29.84 1.63
CA SER A 120 18.68 29.96 1.87
C SER A 120 17.97 28.80 1.17
N ALA A 121 17.30 27.97 1.96
CA ALA A 121 16.34 27.02 1.44
C ALA A 121 15.18 27.80 0.81
N SER A 122 15.10 27.79 -0.51
CA SER A 122 13.86 28.10 -1.20
C SER A 122 12.93 26.90 -1.01
N VAL A 123 12.13 26.95 0.06
CA VAL A 123 11.01 26.03 0.26
C VAL A 123 9.89 26.50 -0.66
N THR A 124 9.68 25.78 -1.76
CA THR A 124 8.39 25.79 -2.44
C THR A 124 7.51 24.75 -1.76
N ASP A 125 6.54 25.20 -0.97
CA ASP A 125 5.49 24.37 -0.39
C ASP A 125 4.67 23.71 -1.52
N ASP A 126 4.86 22.41 -1.74
CA ASP A 126 3.91 21.58 -2.51
C ASP A 126 2.85 21.05 -1.52
N PRO A 127 1.56 21.39 -1.70
CA PRO A 127 0.48 20.96 -0.81
C PRO A 127 0.12 19.46 -0.89
N ARG A 128 0.89 18.64 -1.64
CA ARG A 128 0.71 17.17 -1.73
C ARG A 128 1.83 16.41 -1.00
N GLY A 129 1.88 16.60 0.31
CA GLY A 129 2.91 16.13 1.25
C GLY A 129 3.51 14.75 0.93
N THR A 130 4.72 14.75 0.38
CA THR A 130 5.62 13.58 0.29
C THR A 130 7.11 13.96 0.30
N GLN A 131 7.48 15.24 0.45
CA GLN A 131 8.87 15.71 0.27
C GLN A 131 9.56 16.24 1.54
N THR A 132 8.96 16.14 2.72
CA THR A 132 9.59 16.61 3.96
C THR A 132 10.50 15.59 4.64
N GLU A 133 10.40 14.30 4.28
CA GLU A 133 11.19 13.26 4.92
C GLU A 133 12.44 12.89 4.11
N LYS A 134 13.61 13.07 4.72
CA LYS A 134 14.90 12.72 4.11
C LYS A 134 15.17 11.22 4.28
N PRO A 135 15.82 10.58 3.29
CA PRO A 135 16.27 9.20 3.44
C PRO A 135 17.30 9.11 4.57
N THR A 136 17.17 8.07 5.38
CA THR A 136 18.11 7.71 6.45
C THR A 136 19.34 6.98 5.90
N ILE A 137 19.19 6.34 4.73
CA ILE A 137 20.29 5.72 4.00
C ILE A 137 20.77 6.68 2.88
N PRO A 138 22.05 7.09 2.86
CA PRO A 138 22.57 7.96 1.81
C PRO A 138 22.37 7.38 0.41
N GLY A 139 21.88 8.21 -0.50
CA GLY A 139 21.63 7.84 -1.90
C GLY A 139 20.40 6.97 -2.13
N TRP A 140 19.55 6.76 -1.12
CA TRP A 140 18.31 6.01 -1.24
C TRP A 140 17.10 6.96 -1.33
N LYS A 141 15.94 6.42 -1.70
CA LYS A 141 14.68 7.17 -1.78
C LYS A 141 13.74 6.75 -0.66
N VAL A 142 12.92 7.69 -0.18
CA VAL A 142 11.93 7.43 0.88
C VAL A 142 10.62 6.99 0.27
N VAL A 143 10.11 5.86 0.74
CA VAL A 143 8.73 5.43 0.54
C VAL A 143 7.93 5.78 1.79
N VAL A 144 6.82 6.47 1.60
CA VAL A 144 5.89 6.83 2.68
C VAL A 144 4.57 6.11 2.44
N ASN A 145 4.05 5.48 3.49
CA ASN A 145 2.69 4.98 3.55
C ASN A 145 1.92 5.71 4.66
N PRO A 146 1.23 6.82 4.32
CA PRO A 146 0.42 7.58 5.27
C PRO A 146 -0.72 6.76 5.87
N ARG A 147 -1.23 5.78 5.12
CA ARG A 147 -2.34 4.91 5.57
C ARG A 147 -1.98 4.18 6.86
N TRP A 148 -0.74 3.72 7.00
CA TRP A 148 -0.30 2.95 8.16
C TRP A 148 0.65 3.71 9.09
N GLY A 149 0.99 4.96 8.75
CA GLY A 149 1.95 5.77 9.48
C GLY A 149 3.37 5.20 9.43
N VAL A 150 3.80 4.74 8.25
CA VAL A 150 5.09 4.04 8.07
C VAL A 150 5.90 4.71 6.95
N ALA A 151 7.20 4.86 7.17
CA ALA A 151 8.16 5.19 6.12
C ALA A 151 9.34 4.21 6.14
N TYR A 152 10.00 4.05 4.99
CA TYR A 152 11.22 3.26 4.84
C TYR A 152 11.97 3.71 3.58
N ASP A 153 13.23 3.33 3.46
CA ASP A 153 14.07 3.72 2.33
C ASP A 153 14.29 2.55 1.37
N VAL A 154 14.38 2.85 0.07
CA VAL A 154 14.70 1.88 -0.98
C VAL A 154 15.85 2.36 -1.86
N PRO A 155 16.59 1.47 -2.54
CA PRO A 155 17.63 1.87 -3.48
C PRO A 155 17.15 2.89 -4.53
N ALA A 156 18.06 3.73 -5.03
CA ALA A 156 17.73 4.83 -5.94
C ALA A 156 17.07 4.39 -7.27
N ASP A 157 17.36 3.18 -7.72
CA ASP A 157 16.86 2.57 -8.95
C ASP A 157 15.48 1.93 -8.81
N TRP A 158 14.94 1.79 -7.58
CA TRP A 158 13.61 1.22 -7.35
C TRP A 158 12.50 2.22 -7.68
N GLU A 159 11.44 1.80 -8.37
CA GLU A 159 10.33 2.68 -8.73
C GLU A 159 9.34 2.83 -7.58
N ILE A 160 9.23 4.03 -7.00
CA ILE A 160 8.24 4.34 -5.97
C ILE A 160 6.87 4.53 -6.62
N GLN A 161 5.88 3.82 -6.09
CA GLN A 161 4.51 3.91 -6.56
C GLN A 161 3.74 4.99 -5.80
N SER A 162 2.59 5.41 -6.34
CA SER A 162 1.68 6.31 -5.63
C SER A 162 1.33 5.75 -4.24
N PRO A 163 1.41 6.55 -3.15
CA PRO A 163 1.24 6.04 -1.78
C PRO A 163 -0.07 5.25 -1.52
N GLY A 164 -1.16 5.67 -2.16
CA GLY A 164 -2.47 5.03 -2.04
C GLY A 164 -2.72 3.83 -2.97
N LEU A 165 -1.79 3.50 -3.86
CA LEU A 165 -1.93 2.36 -4.77
C LEU A 165 -1.79 1.05 -3.99
N ASP A 166 -2.84 0.24 -4.01
CA ASP A 166 -2.81 -1.12 -3.46
C ASP A 166 -2.25 -2.10 -4.50
N ILE A 167 -1.25 -2.89 -4.11
CA ILE A 167 -0.62 -3.94 -4.92
C ILE A 167 -0.73 -5.25 -4.16
N GLY A 168 -1.08 -6.32 -4.86
CA GLY A 168 -1.27 -7.60 -4.22
C GLY A 168 -1.64 -8.74 -5.15
N PHE A 169 -2.12 -9.81 -4.53
CA PHE A 169 -2.57 -11.01 -5.22
C PHE A 169 -3.95 -11.43 -4.72
N ASP A 170 -4.80 -11.82 -5.66
CA ASP A 170 -6.01 -12.56 -5.32
C ASP A 170 -5.63 -13.95 -4.81
N LEU A 171 -6.30 -14.38 -3.76
CA LEU A 171 -6.16 -15.68 -3.13
C LEU A 171 -7.43 -16.50 -3.41
N PRO A 172 -7.36 -17.84 -3.33
CA PRO A 172 -8.52 -18.69 -3.49
C PRO A 172 -9.67 -18.22 -2.60
N LYS A 173 -10.89 -18.17 -3.17
CA LYS A 173 -12.10 -17.75 -2.46
C LYS A 173 -12.21 -18.46 -1.11
N LYS A 174 -12.63 -17.72 -0.09
CA LYS A 174 -13.02 -18.30 1.20
C LYS A 174 -14.21 -19.23 0.99
N LYS A 175 -14.40 -20.18 1.90
CA LYS A 175 -15.56 -21.12 1.89
C LYS A 175 -16.92 -20.40 1.85
N ASN A 176 -17.00 -19.17 2.32
CA ASN A 176 -18.19 -18.33 2.28
C ASN A 176 -18.41 -17.59 0.95
N GLY A 177 -17.64 -17.93 -0.09
CA GLY A 177 -17.76 -17.35 -1.44
C GLY A 177 -17.11 -15.97 -1.61
N GLN A 178 -16.59 -15.35 -0.54
CA GLN A 178 -15.91 -14.06 -0.62
C GLN A 178 -14.51 -14.21 -1.24
N MET A 179 -14.13 -13.25 -2.09
CA MET A 179 -12.76 -13.12 -2.57
C MET A 179 -11.83 -12.91 -1.38
N ASP A 180 -10.69 -13.56 -1.41
CA ASP A 180 -9.61 -13.34 -0.44
C ASP A 180 -8.45 -12.70 -1.19
N ASN A 181 -7.72 -11.82 -0.55
CA ASN A 181 -6.57 -11.16 -1.17
C ASN A 181 -5.49 -10.85 -0.15
N ILE A 182 -4.27 -10.69 -0.65
CA ILE A 182 -3.17 -10.12 0.12
C ILE A 182 -2.69 -8.88 -0.60
N ILE A 183 -2.93 -7.72 0.00
CA ILE A 183 -2.59 -6.41 -0.56
C ILE A 183 -1.73 -5.59 0.41
N GLN A 184 -0.95 -4.69 -0.15
CA GLN A 184 -0.16 -3.68 0.54
C GLN A 184 -0.12 -2.38 -0.24
N SER A 185 0.16 -1.27 0.44
CA SER A 185 0.28 0.07 -0.14
C SER A 185 1.60 0.73 0.24
N GLY A 186 1.83 1.96 -0.21
CA GLY A 186 3.09 2.67 -0.05
C GLY A 186 4.24 1.79 -0.52
N THR A 187 4.22 1.43 -1.80
CA THR A 187 5.07 0.40 -2.38
C THR A 187 6.21 0.97 -3.22
N ALA A 188 7.26 0.18 -3.39
CA ALA A 188 8.26 0.38 -4.42
C ALA A 188 8.58 -0.94 -5.12
N LYS A 189 8.90 -0.87 -6.41
CA LYS A 189 9.20 -2.01 -7.27
C LYS A 189 10.67 -2.01 -7.67
N ASP A 190 11.34 -3.14 -7.52
CA ASP A 190 12.61 -3.40 -8.19
C ASP A 190 12.33 -3.91 -9.59
N GLN A 191 12.99 -3.31 -10.59
CA GLN A 191 12.85 -3.65 -12.02
C GLN A 191 11.39 -3.94 -12.40
N PRO A 192 10.52 -2.91 -12.50
CA PRO A 192 9.06 -3.09 -12.65
C PRO A 192 8.65 -3.91 -13.88
N LYS A 193 9.52 -3.98 -14.89
CA LYS A 193 9.37 -4.78 -16.12
C LYS A 193 10.45 -5.85 -16.26
N TRP A 194 10.85 -6.46 -15.15
CA TRP A 194 11.89 -7.50 -15.12
C TRP A 194 11.55 -8.65 -16.07
N CYS A 195 10.29 -9.05 -16.12
CA CYS A 195 9.82 -10.03 -17.09
C CYS A 195 8.48 -9.62 -17.68
N SER A 196 8.41 -9.53 -19.01
CA SER A 196 7.16 -9.33 -19.74
C SER A 196 6.76 -10.61 -20.50
N SER A 197 5.49 -10.97 -20.43
CA SER A 197 4.91 -12.12 -21.14
C SER A 197 3.47 -11.86 -21.57
N ASP A 198 3.11 -12.35 -22.75
CA ASP A 198 1.73 -12.48 -23.24
C ASP A 198 1.37 -13.98 -23.15
N ASP A 199 1.09 -14.45 -21.93
CA ASP A 199 0.90 -15.88 -21.66
C ASP A 199 -0.48 -16.38 -22.13
N ASP A 200 -1.48 -15.49 -22.23
CA ASP A 200 -2.83 -15.80 -22.72
C ASP A 200 -3.02 -15.55 -24.23
N LYS A 201 -2.02 -14.94 -24.88
CA LYS A 201 -1.95 -14.70 -26.33
C LYS A 201 -3.03 -13.76 -26.82
N ASP A 202 -3.41 -12.78 -26.00
CA ASP A 202 -4.41 -11.78 -26.36
C ASP A 202 -3.80 -10.56 -27.10
N GLY A 203 -2.47 -10.52 -27.23
CA GLY A 203 -1.72 -9.43 -27.87
C GLY A 203 -1.26 -8.33 -26.90
N HIS A 204 -1.54 -8.47 -25.60
CA HIS A 204 -1.07 -7.60 -24.53
C HIS A 204 -0.04 -8.32 -23.66
N THR A 205 1.02 -7.59 -23.29
CA THR A 205 2.05 -8.14 -22.40
C THR A 205 1.81 -7.67 -20.97
N ASP A 206 1.82 -8.62 -20.05
CA ASP A 206 1.87 -8.35 -18.62
C ASP A 206 3.33 -8.23 -18.15
N ASP A 207 3.60 -7.17 -17.38
CA ASP A 207 4.89 -6.93 -16.75
C ASP A 207 4.92 -7.48 -15.31
N THR A 208 5.91 -8.31 -15.02
CA THR A 208 6.22 -8.84 -13.70
C THR A 208 7.43 -8.10 -13.13
N PRO A 209 7.31 -7.41 -11.98
CA PRO A 209 8.44 -6.81 -11.29
C PRO A 209 9.35 -7.89 -10.69
N LEU A 210 10.65 -7.62 -10.59
CA LEU A 210 11.59 -8.53 -9.94
C LEU A 210 11.25 -8.70 -8.44
N ALA A 211 10.94 -7.58 -7.78
CA ALA A 211 10.55 -7.55 -6.38
C ALA A 211 9.66 -6.36 -6.06
N VAL A 212 8.92 -6.45 -4.96
CA VAL A 212 8.08 -5.40 -4.41
C VAL A 212 8.25 -5.32 -2.90
N VAL A 213 8.35 -4.10 -2.39
CA VAL A 213 8.23 -3.80 -0.97
C VAL A 213 7.00 -2.94 -0.73
N GLY A 214 6.44 -3.03 0.48
CA GLY A 214 5.27 -2.26 0.89
C GLY A 214 4.94 -2.44 2.36
N SER A 215 3.86 -1.79 2.78
CA SER A 215 3.32 -1.99 4.12
C SER A 215 1.80 -2.20 4.13
N LYS A 216 1.31 -2.94 5.13
CA LYS A 216 -0.11 -3.20 5.32
C LYS A 216 -0.49 -3.21 6.80
N GLY A 217 -1.76 -2.98 7.09
CA GLY A 217 -2.34 -3.23 8.41
C GLY A 217 -2.37 -4.72 8.72
N ALA A 218 -2.22 -5.06 9.99
CA ALA A 218 -2.32 -6.42 10.51
C ALA A 218 -3.36 -6.50 11.64
N SER A 219 -4.48 -5.79 11.45
CA SER A 219 -5.62 -5.80 12.36
C SER A 219 -6.07 -7.24 12.67
N GLY A 220 -6.20 -7.55 13.96
CA GLY A 220 -6.53 -8.89 14.45
C GLY A 220 -5.33 -9.77 14.81
N ALA A 221 -4.10 -9.38 14.46
CA ALA A 221 -2.90 -10.03 14.99
C ALA A 221 -2.78 -9.81 16.50
N LYS A 222 -2.25 -10.82 17.21
CA LYS A 222 -2.06 -10.76 18.67
C LYS A 222 -0.63 -10.43 19.07
N SER A 223 0.31 -10.58 18.16
CA SER A 223 1.74 -10.32 18.39
C SER A 223 2.48 -10.05 17.08
N THR A 224 3.66 -9.45 17.19
CA THR A 224 4.58 -9.27 16.05
C THR A 224 5.09 -10.60 15.50
N ASP A 225 5.24 -11.62 16.36
CA ASP A 225 5.65 -12.98 15.99
C ASP A 225 4.60 -13.66 15.10
N GLU A 226 3.32 -13.48 15.43
CA GLU A 226 2.22 -14.00 14.63
C GLU A 226 2.22 -13.42 13.21
N ILE A 227 2.48 -12.13 13.07
CA ILE A 227 2.58 -11.44 11.77
C ILE A 227 3.79 -11.97 10.98
N ALA A 228 4.94 -12.06 11.64
CA ALA A 228 6.19 -12.53 11.06
C ALA A 228 6.09 -13.94 10.47
N VAL A 229 5.33 -14.83 11.10
CA VAL A 229 5.18 -16.23 10.67
C VAL A 229 4.06 -16.42 9.65
N ASN A 230 2.92 -15.74 9.83
CA ASN A 230 1.72 -16.03 9.02
C ASN A 230 1.66 -15.30 7.68
N THR A 231 2.29 -14.14 7.54
CA THR A 231 2.15 -13.30 6.35
C THR A 231 3.10 -13.65 5.18
N PRO A 232 4.39 -13.99 5.36
CA PRO A 232 5.31 -14.07 4.22
C PRO A 232 4.95 -15.23 3.27
N ALA A 233 4.42 -16.33 3.78
CA ALA A 233 4.01 -17.47 2.96
C ALA A 233 2.82 -17.12 2.03
N TRP A 234 1.96 -16.17 2.39
CA TRP A 234 0.89 -15.70 1.50
C TRP A 234 1.42 -14.89 0.33
N TRP A 235 2.48 -14.10 0.53
CA TRP A 235 3.16 -13.39 -0.55
C TRP A 235 3.85 -14.34 -1.52
N VAL A 236 4.54 -15.38 -0.99
CA VAL A 236 5.14 -16.43 -1.83
C VAL A 236 4.06 -17.20 -2.60
N TYR A 237 2.96 -17.55 -1.92
CA TYR A 237 1.86 -18.25 -2.54
C TYR A 237 1.25 -17.45 -3.69
N GLY A 238 0.86 -16.20 -3.42
CA GLY A 238 0.27 -15.29 -4.40
C GLY A 238 1.17 -15.04 -5.61
N GLY A 239 2.43 -14.69 -5.37
CA GLY A 239 3.33 -14.30 -6.44
C GLY A 239 3.94 -15.46 -7.22
N TYR A 240 4.12 -16.64 -6.61
CA TYR A 240 5.05 -17.61 -7.16
C TYR A 240 4.53 -19.03 -7.21
N THR A 241 3.63 -19.46 -6.32
CA THR A 241 3.31 -20.90 -6.24
C THR A 241 1.86 -21.25 -6.48
N GLN A 242 0.94 -20.29 -6.70
CA GLN A 242 -0.45 -20.65 -6.97
C GLN A 242 -0.58 -21.68 -8.11
N PRO A 243 -1.44 -22.72 -7.94
CA PRO A 243 -2.32 -22.98 -6.80
C PRO A 243 -1.68 -23.84 -5.68
N ASP A 244 -0.40 -24.18 -5.77
CA ASP A 244 0.27 -25.06 -4.82
C ASP A 244 0.77 -24.37 -3.55
N LYS A 245 0.43 -24.95 -2.41
CA LYS A 245 0.92 -24.54 -1.08
C LYS A 245 2.09 -25.39 -0.59
N LYS A 246 2.32 -26.56 -1.19
CA LYS A 246 3.30 -27.54 -0.71
C LYS A 246 4.74 -27.15 -1.07
N SER A 247 4.93 -26.39 -2.14
CA SER A 247 6.21 -25.82 -2.56
C SER A 247 6.74 -24.72 -1.65
N ILE A 248 6.06 -24.36 -0.55
CA ILE A 248 6.43 -23.24 0.34
C ILE A 248 7.02 -23.75 1.66
N SER A 249 8.19 -23.23 1.99
CA SER A 249 8.81 -23.29 3.32
C SER A 249 8.74 -21.92 3.99
N PHE A 250 8.61 -21.89 5.32
CA PHE A 250 8.55 -20.64 6.08
C PHE A 250 9.03 -20.84 7.51
N ASP A 251 9.54 -19.76 8.11
CA ASP A 251 10.01 -19.74 9.49
C ASP A 251 8.86 -20.07 10.45
N LYS A 252 9.11 -20.93 11.44
CA LYS A 252 8.09 -21.34 12.42
C LYS A 252 7.98 -20.41 13.62
N LYS A 253 8.91 -19.45 13.72
CA LYS A 253 9.00 -18.47 14.78
C LYS A 253 9.56 -17.18 14.18
N GLY A 254 9.04 -16.04 14.59
CA GLY A 254 9.60 -14.76 14.24
C GLY A 254 10.95 -14.54 14.93
N THR A 255 11.85 -13.89 14.22
CA THR A 255 13.12 -13.43 14.75
C THR A 255 12.94 -12.01 15.30
N PRO A 256 13.21 -11.75 16.60
CA PRO A 256 13.16 -10.41 17.16
C PRO A 256 14.10 -9.46 16.43
N PHE A 257 13.64 -8.25 16.15
CA PHE A 257 14.41 -7.25 15.42
C PHE A 257 14.07 -5.84 15.90
N VAL A 258 15.08 -4.97 15.84
CA VAL A 258 14.95 -3.55 16.13
C VAL A 258 15.48 -2.76 14.95
N THR A 259 14.65 -1.89 14.37
CA THR A 259 15.06 -1.04 13.25
C THR A 259 16.04 0.04 13.73
N ALA A 260 16.73 0.70 12.80
CA ALA A 260 17.64 1.81 13.14
C ALA A 260 16.91 2.98 13.82
N SER A 261 15.60 3.13 13.59
CA SER A 261 14.76 4.13 14.27
C SER A 261 14.22 3.65 15.62
N GLY A 262 14.58 2.44 16.08
CA GLY A 262 14.17 1.89 17.37
C GLY A 262 12.83 1.16 17.38
N ILE A 263 12.21 0.89 16.23
CA ILE A 263 10.96 0.10 16.19
C ILE A 263 11.29 -1.34 16.54
N LYS A 264 10.63 -1.86 17.58
CA LYS A 264 10.73 -3.25 18.01
C LYS A 264 9.66 -4.09 17.33
N GLY A 265 10.04 -5.27 16.87
CA GLY A 265 9.10 -6.23 16.30
C GLY A 265 9.74 -7.59 16.04
N SER A 266 9.12 -8.35 15.14
CA SER A 266 9.63 -9.64 14.70
C SER A 266 9.57 -9.73 13.19
N TYR A 267 10.56 -10.35 12.54
CA TYR A 267 10.47 -10.71 11.12
C TYR A 267 10.52 -12.21 10.90
N GLY A 268 9.99 -12.66 9.77
CA GLY A 268 10.05 -14.05 9.32
C GLY A 268 10.10 -14.13 7.81
N TRP A 269 10.66 -15.23 7.32
CA TRP A 269 10.80 -15.53 5.91
C TRP A 269 9.87 -16.62 5.44
N ALA A 270 9.51 -16.55 4.16
CA ALA A 270 9.01 -17.68 3.39
C ALA A 270 9.75 -17.77 2.07
N ARG A 271 9.93 -19.00 1.56
CA ARG A 271 10.61 -19.29 0.30
C ARG A 271 9.92 -20.45 -0.40
N SER A 272 9.81 -20.38 -1.72
CA SER A 272 9.40 -21.53 -2.52
C SER A 272 10.58 -22.31 -3.08
N SER A 273 10.30 -23.57 -3.41
CA SER A 273 11.14 -24.43 -4.24
C SER A 273 10.25 -25.16 -5.24
N HIS A 274 10.71 -25.27 -6.49
CA HIS A 274 9.99 -25.99 -7.54
C HIS A 274 8.58 -25.44 -7.76
N THR A 275 8.47 -24.16 -8.09
CA THR A 275 7.18 -23.56 -8.45
C THR A 275 6.41 -24.43 -9.46
N PRO A 276 5.08 -24.60 -9.29
CA PRO A 276 4.24 -25.24 -10.30
C PRO A 276 4.00 -24.34 -11.52
N ARG A 277 4.26 -23.02 -11.41
CA ARG A 277 4.02 -22.07 -12.50
C ARG A 277 4.83 -22.44 -13.73
N LYS A 278 4.26 -22.14 -14.89
CA LYS A 278 4.86 -22.32 -16.22
C LYS A 278 4.92 -20.96 -16.91
N GLY A 279 5.63 -20.91 -18.04
CA GLY A 279 5.82 -19.68 -18.80
C GLY A 279 7.17 -19.02 -18.52
N LYS A 280 7.45 -17.99 -19.32
CA LYS A 280 8.75 -17.30 -19.35
C LYS A 280 9.10 -16.67 -18.00
N CYS A 281 8.11 -16.14 -17.28
CA CYS A 281 8.30 -15.42 -16.03
C CYS A 281 8.18 -16.33 -14.79
N ALA A 282 8.03 -17.65 -14.97
CA ALA A 282 7.94 -18.57 -13.86
C ALA A 282 9.28 -18.64 -13.10
N SER A 283 9.22 -18.40 -11.79
CA SER A 283 10.36 -18.49 -10.88
C SER A 283 9.88 -18.94 -9.49
N ASP A 284 10.81 -19.47 -8.70
CA ASP A 284 10.57 -19.53 -7.26
C ASP A 284 10.53 -18.12 -6.66
N GLY A 285 9.95 -17.99 -5.48
CA GLY A 285 9.85 -16.72 -4.76
C GLY A 285 10.43 -16.78 -3.37
N LYS A 286 10.72 -15.60 -2.83
CA LYS A 286 10.98 -15.41 -1.40
C LYS A 286 10.24 -14.17 -0.90
N ALA A 287 9.87 -14.19 0.36
CA ALA A 287 9.22 -13.07 1.02
C ALA A 287 9.76 -12.91 2.44
N LEU A 288 9.84 -11.67 2.89
CA LEU A 288 10.08 -11.30 4.28
C LEU A 288 8.91 -10.45 4.76
N THR A 289 8.44 -10.71 5.96
CA THR A 289 7.52 -9.81 6.66
C THR A 289 8.11 -9.44 8.01
N PHE A 290 8.09 -8.15 8.34
CA PHE A 290 8.37 -7.62 9.68
C PHE A 290 7.09 -7.04 10.28
N GLY A 291 6.61 -7.63 11.36
CA GLY A 291 5.47 -7.15 12.14
C GLY A 291 5.91 -6.24 13.27
N PHE A 292 5.20 -5.13 13.46
CA PHE A 292 5.46 -4.12 14.51
C PHE A 292 4.19 -3.33 14.84
N GLN A 293 4.28 -2.41 15.79
CA GLN A 293 3.20 -1.48 16.13
C GLN A 293 3.50 -0.08 15.60
N ASN A 294 2.50 0.57 15.01
CA ASN A 294 2.62 1.97 14.56
C ASN A 294 2.46 2.98 15.72
N SER A 295 2.41 4.29 15.41
CA SER A 295 2.30 5.37 16.41
C SER A 295 1.05 5.34 17.28
N VAL A 296 -0.01 4.64 16.84
CA VAL A 296 -1.26 4.45 17.60
C VAL A 296 -1.40 3.06 18.21
N ASN A 297 -0.30 2.28 18.23
CA ASN A 297 -0.22 0.91 18.75
C ASN A 297 -0.97 -0.16 17.93
N ASP A 298 -1.41 0.17 16.72
CA ASP A 298 -1.98 -0.83 15.81
C ASP A 298 -0.89 -1.72 15.23
N TYR A 299 -1.20 -3.01 15.12
CA TYR A 299 -0.32 -3.95 14.43
C TYR A 299 -0.32 -3.68 12.93
N VAL A 300 0.89 -3.50 12.38
CA VAL A 300 1.17 -3.30 10.96
C VAL A 300 2.34 -4.17 10.53
N SER A 301 2.56 -4.29 9.23
CA SER A 301 3.71 -5.00 8.69
C SER A 301 4.39 -4.26 7.55
N PHE A 302 5.72 -4.34 7.54
CA PHE A 302 6.54 -4.13 6.35
C PHE A 302 6.70 -5.48 5.65
N ASN A 303 6.56 -5.52 4.33
CA ASN A 303 6.67 -6.75 3.55
C ASN A 303 7.56 -6.56 2.33
N PHE A 304 8.30 -7.61 2.01
CA PHE A 304 9.04 -7.81 0.79
C PHE A 304 8.53 -9.10 0.14
N TYR A 305 8.38 -9.10 -1.19
CA TYR A 305 8.35 -10.32 -1.99
C TYR A 305 9.12 -10.14 -3.29
N GLY A 306 9.78 -11.18 -3.76
CA GLY A 306 10.59 -11.12 -4.96
C GLY A 306 10.96 -12.49 -5.52
N ALA A 307 11.39 -12.51 -6.78
CA ALA A 307 11.85 -13.73 -7.44
C ALA A 307 13.10 -14.28 -6.75
N LYS A 308 13.19 -15.61 -6.70
CA LYS A 308 14.26 -16.40 -6.08
C LYS A 308 14.81 -17.40 -7.09
N GLY A 309 16.12 -17.61 -7.05
CA GLY A 309 16.85 -18.48 -7.96
C GLY A 309 17.08 -17.88 -9.35
N VAL A 310 16.90 -16.56 -9.49
CA VAL A 310 17.11 -15.81 -10.74
C VAL A 310 18.41 -15.02 -10.64
N LYS A 311 19.03 -14.72 -11.79
CA LYS A 311 20.34 -14.05 -11.86
C LYS A 311 20.39 -12.73 -11.08
N ASP A 312 19.31 -11.94 -11.20
CA ASP A 312 19.24 -10.60 -10.63
C ASP A 312 18.49 -10.59 -9.28
N GLU A 313 18.33 -11.73 -8.63
CA GLU A 313 17.62 -11.87 -7.35
C GLU A 313 18.11 -10.83 -6.32
N VAL A 314 17.16 -10.09 -5.72
CA VAL A 314 17.47 -9.08 -4.70
C VAL A 314 18.22 -9.73 -3.53
N PRO A 315 19.45 -9.33 -3.21
CA PRO A 315 20.21 -9.94 -2.12
C PRO A 315 19.52 -9.78 -0.77
N GLU A 316 19.60 -10.79 0.11
CA GLU A 316 19.03 -10.70 1.46
C GLU A 316 19.61 -9.52 2.26
N ALA A 317 20.89 -9.19 2.05
CA ALA A 317 21.51 -8.02 2.65
C ALA A 317 20.81 -6.71 2.25
N THR A 318 20.38 -6.57 1.00
CA THR A 318 19.62 -5.40 0.54
C THR A 318 18.24 -5.36 1.20
N ILE A 319 17.56 -6.49 1.29
CA ILE A 319 16.24 -6.61 1.92
C ILE A 319 16.33 -6.22 3.41
N MET A 320 17.33 -6.75 4.12
CA MET A 320 17.56 -6.42 5.53
C MET A 320 17.97 -4.96 5.73
N LYS A 321 18.69 -4.37 4.77
CA LYS A 321 19.03 -2.94 4.79
C LYS A 321 17.80 -2.05 4.62
N ILE A 322 16.89 -2.39 3.69
CA ILE A 322 15.57 -1.73 3.57
C ILE A 322 14.81 -1.87 4.90
N LEU A 323 14.68 -3.09 5.42
CA LEU A 323 14.00 -3.36 6.69
C LEU A 323 14.57 -2.52 7.84
N SER A 324 15.89 -2.35 7.92
CA SER A 324 16.52 -1.57 8.98
C SER A 324 16.12 -0.09 8.99
N SER A 325 15.68 0.45 7.85
CA SER A 325 15.26 1.85 7.70
C SER A 325 13.78 2.11 8.02
N VAL A 326 13.02 1.05 8.31
CA VAL A 326 11.59 1.16 8.67
C VAL A 326 11.44 2.01 9.93
N ARG A 327 10.56 3.01 9.83
CA ARG A 327 10.28 4.03 10.86
C ARG A 327 8.83 4.48 10.84
N LEU A 328 8.40 5.10 11.94
CA LEU A 328 7.07 5.69 12.05
C LEU A 328 7.01 7.00 11.26
N HIS A 329 5.86 7.29 10.65
CA HIS A 329 5.62 8.50 9.87
C HIS A 329 4.26 9.08 10.21
N GLY A 330 4.25 10.14 11.04
CA GLY A 330 3.02 10.83 11.44
C GLY A 330 1.96 9.92 12.08
N ASP A 331 0.73 10.40 12.07
CA ASP A 331 -0.44 9.63 12.48
C ASP A 331 -1.03 8.89 11.26
N PRO A 332 -1.42 7.61 11.40
CA PRO A 332 -2.04 6.86 10.31
C PRO A 332 -3.34 7.53 9.86
N THR A 333 -3.53 7.68 8.54
CA THR A 333 -4.72 8.36 7.98
C THR A 333 -5.92 7.43 7.79
N ASN A 334 -5.82 6.16 8.19
CA ASN A 334 -6.85 5.15 7.97
C ASN A 334 -7.88 5.11 9.12
N GLN A 335 -8.32 6.29 9.57
CA GLN A 335 -9.51 6.45 10.41
C GLN A 335 -10.77 6.45 9.55
#